data_AF-S9VJ71-F1
#
_entry.id   AF-S9VJ71-F1
#
_cell.length_a   1.000
_cell.length_b   1.000
_cell.length_c   1.000
_cell.angle_alpha   90.00
_cell.angle_beta   90.00
_cell.angle_gamma   90.00
#
_symmetry.space_group_name_H-M   'P 1'
#
loop_
_entity.id
_entity.type
_entity.pdbx_description
1 polymer ?
#
loop_
_entity_poly.entity_id
_entity_poly.type
_entity_poly.pdbx_seq_one_letter_code
_entity_poly.pdbx_strand_id
1 'polypeptide(L)'
;MKRDHDGAMNPNHPLIGFNREVLNVQQWTIIRRDFLACLQAEKRICWQEPNKLWRHSQEALGKWILSQIARAGDEVDMLTYHFFPTDSIRRTFPNGESYDEQLVRDLSIKSNGVEDSGVSDIICGIVKQFQLARRCTEAAQRVDSVVQEMLGGSVAKPKLRKVEEGDPTRTPAQKRIRGPLAEVAVQWPSSKRGEATKNCPPVSIPWAAFCKLRRSFDHLSAKGEAALYRTCSFTDEDIFLCRAAAVMLRYEGGLATGSLQLCADTLLKQHLHARGYRVMDLCASPINAYMGVPRVGSFATTHDADASSLDVEQEKPNYFCSAFYDTDVFFGSLGSALRVNPVEVYHNTVVNPDKAPLLLTYDVPYDEDLCELMFTKLTRDMHLVETLDQAVQIDYVLVLPLWWDIQLPITKVFFENGKRSLSKDGTADLERIIQEKASVLQKGYPVPYNWTHTLKKACRSSEEAPNWSCFDGVFVGDGYRYFCTSTNKWLEGVTATEVIGLAQPQPNRTEKNLPLEKALNEFYGEER
;
A
#
# COMPACT_ATOMS: atom_id res chain seq x y z
N MET A 1 -21.86 -23.61 12.76
CA MET A 1 -21.13 -22.40 13.19
C MET A 1 -21.82 -21.90 14.45
N LYS A 2 -21.10 -21.65 15.55
CA LYS A 2 -21.72 -21.30 16.83
C LYS A 2 -22.08 -19.81 16.84
N ARG A 3 -23.19 -19.50 17.49
CA ARG A 3 -23.66 -18.14 17.79
C ARG A 3 -22.89 -17.60 19.01
N ASP A 4 -22.72 -16.28 19.10
CA ASP A 4 -22.16 -15.56 20.23
C ASP A 4 -23.01 -15.71 21.50
N HIS A 5 -22.61 -15.03 22.59
CA HIS A 5 -23.28 -15.10 23.88
C HIS A 5 -24.76 -14.65 23.84
N ASP A 6 -25.19 -13.93 22.80
CA ASP A 6 -26.56 -13.43 22.61
C ASP A 6 -27.34 -14.21 21.52
N GLY A 7 -26.73 -15.23 20.92
CA GLY A 7 -27.37 -16.01 19.87
C GLY A 7 -27.25 -15.42 18.46
N ALA A 8 -26.48 -14.34 18.26
CA ALA A 8 -26.14 -13.80 16.94
C ALA A 8 -24.82 -14.43 16.44
N MET A 9 -24.61 -14.61 15.13
CA MET A 9 -23.33 -15.15 14.66
C MET A 9 -22.30 -14.02 14.57
N ASN A 10 -21.09 -14.22 15.10
CA ASN A 10 -20.03 -13.22 15.04
C ASN A 10 -19.67 -12.92 13.56
N PRO A 11 -19.94 -11.72 13.02
CA PRO A 11 -19.62 -11.38 11.63
C PRO A 11 -18.12 -11.44 11.35
N ASN A 12 -17.29 -11.36 12.40
CA ASN A 12 -15.83 -11.46 12.32
C ASN A 12 -15.32 -12.91 12.35
N HIS A 13 -16.20 -13.93 12.30
CA HIS A 13 -15.77 -15.32 12.21
C HIS A 13 -14.86 -15.54 10.98
N PRO A 14 -13.66 -16.18 11.12
CA PRO A 14 -12.68 -16.29 10.05
C PRO A 14 -13.23 -16.85 8.74
N LEU A 15 -14.05 -17.90 8.83
CA LEU A 15 -14.70 -18.52 7.67
C LEU A 15 -15.71 -17.59 6.96
N ILE A 16 -16.43 -16.76 7.72
CA ILE A 16 -17.36 -15.77 7.17
C ILE A 16 -16.58 -14.66 6.47
N GLY A 17 -15.50 -14.16 7.10
CA GLY A 17 -14.59 -13.21 6.49
C GLY A 17 -14.01 -13.71 5.16
N PHE A 18 -13.54 -14.96 5.11
CA PHE A 18 -13.07 -15.58 3.87
C PHE A 18 -14.17 -15.63 2.78
N ASN A 19 -15.38 -16.09 3.11
CA ASN A 19 -16.47 -16.18 2.13
C ASN A 19 -16.92 -14.79 1.65
N ARG A 20 -16.89 -13.79 2.53
CA ARG A 20 -17.15 -12.40 2.17
C ARG A 20 -16.14 -11.89 1.14
N GLU A 21 -14.86 -12.20 1.30
CA GLU A 21 -13.84 -11.85 0.29
C GLU A 21 -14.03 -12.57 -1.04
N VAL A 22 -14.43 -13.84 -1.02
CA VAL A 22 -14.80 -14.57 -2.24
C VAL A 22 -15.93 -13.84 -2.98
N LEU A 23 -16.99 -13.44 -2.27
CA LEU A 23 -18.12 -12.73 -2.86
C LEU A 23 -17.73 -11.33 -3.36
N ASN A 24 -16.88 -10.61 -2.62
CA ASN A 24 -16.33 -9.32 -3.04
C ASN A 24 -15.57 -9.44 -4.37
N VAL A 25 -14.66 -10.43 -4.49
CA VAL A 25 -13.90 -10.68 -5.72
C VAL A 25 -14.84 -11.05 -6.88
N GLN A 26 -15.89 -11.83 -6.64
CA GLN A 26 -16.89 -12.18 -7.66
C GLN A 26 -17.62 -10.95 -8.19
N GLN A 27 -18.13 -10.08 -7.30
CA GLN A 27 -18.81 -8.85 -7.69
C GLN A 27 -17.85 -7.89 -8.41
N TRP A 28 -16.63 -7.77 -7.90
CA TRP A 28 -15.64 -6.86 -8.45
C TRP A 28 -15.16 -7.27 -9.84
N THR A 29 -15.01 -8.56 -10.08
CA THR A 29 -14.68 -9.11 -11.41
C THR A 29 -15.75 -8.73 -12.44
N ILE A 30 -17.03 -8.74 -12.06
CA ILE A 30 -18.14 -8.31 -12.92
C ILE A 30 -18.02 -6.82 -13.23
N ILE A 31 -17.85 -5.98 -12.19
CA ILE A 31 -17.72 -4.52 -12.36
C ILE A 31 -16.53 -4.17 -13.27
N ARG A 32 -15.37 -4.78 -13.05
CA ARG A 32 -14.16 -4.58 -13.88
C ARG A 32 -14.38 -4.94 -15.34
N ARG A 33 -15.01 -6.09 -15.61
CA ARG A 33 -15.32 -6.54 -16.97
C ARG A 33 -16.26 -5.57 -17.66
N ASP A 34 -17.31 -5.14 -16.97
CA ASP A 34 -18.31 -4.24 -17.52
C ASP A 34 -17.70 -2.84 -17.79
N PHE A 35 -16.83 -2.34 -16.91
CA PHE A 35 -16.11 -1.08 -17.11
C PHE A 35 -15.15 -1.15 -18.31
N LEU A 36 -14.38 -2.24 -18.41
CA LEU A 36 -13.50 -2.47 -19.56
C LEU A 36 -14.28 -2.48 -20.88
N ALA A 37 -15.47 -3.09 -20.90
CA ALA A 37 -16.33 -3.09 -22.08
C ALA A 37 -16.78 -1.67 -22.46
N CYS A 38 -17.10 -0.81 -21.49
CA CYS A 38 -17.40 0.61 -21.75
C CYS A 38 -16.21 1.34 -22.39
N LEU A 39 -15.00 1.13 -21.88
CA LEU A 39 -13.78 1.73 -22.44
C LEU A 39 -13.47 1.25 -23.86
N GLN A 40 -13.75 -0.03 -24.16
CA GLN A 40 -13.51 -0.62 -25.48
C GLN A 40 -14.55 -0.22 -26.53
N ALA A 41 -15.76 0.16 -26.10
CA ALA A 41 -16.84 0.54 -27.00
C ALA A 41 -16.61 1.91 -27.67
N GLU A 42 -15.87 2.80 -27.02
CA GLU A 42 -15.58 4.14 -27.53
C GLU A 42 -14.37 4.13 -28.49
N LYS A 43 -14.63 4.41 -29.76
CA LYS A 43 -13.64 4.32 -30.84
C LYS A 43 -12.73 5.54 -30.95
N ARG A 44 -13.12 6.67 -30.33
CA ARG A 44 -12.31 7.91 -30.34
C ARG A 44 -11.14 7.87 -29.38
N ILE A 45 -11.17 6.98 -28.38
CA ILE A 45 -10.06 6.80 -27.46
C ILE A 45 -9.03 5.88 -28.11
N CYS A 46 -7.85 6.42 -28.40
CA CYS A 46 -6.70 5.65 -28.84
C CYS A 46 -5.80 5.36 -27.63
N TRP A 47 -5.78 4.11 -27.21
CA TRP A 47 -4.92 3.65 -26.11
C TRP A 47 -3.48 3.50 -26.58
N GLN A 48 -2.52 4.00 -25.81
CA GLN A 48 -1.09 3.88 -26.12
C GLN A 48 -0.65 2.40 -26.15
N GLU A 49 -1.23 1.58 -25.26
CA GLU A 49 -0.98 0.14 -25.16
C GLU A 49 -2.30 -0.65 -25.19
N PRO A 50 -2.97 -0.80 -26.36
CA PRO A 50 -4.32 -1.36 -26.43
C PRO A 50 -4.41 -2.80 -25.91
N ASN A 51 -3.35 -3.60 -26.12
CA ASN A 51 -3.27 -4.99 -25.63
C ASN A 51 -3.13 -5.09 -24.09
N LYS A 52 -2.85 -3.96 -23.42
CA LYS A 52 -2.73 -3.87 -21.96
C LYS A 52 -3.86 -3.05 -21.33
N LEU A 53 -4.88 -2.64 -22.09
CA LEU A 53 -5.99 -1.84 -21.56
C LEU A 53 -6.69 -2.51 -20.36
N TRP A 54 -6.88 -3.83 -20.42
CA TRP A 54 -7.46 -4.59 -19.29
C TRP A 54 -6.66 -4.41 -18.00
N ARG A 55 -5.32 -4.31 -18.11
CA ARG A 55 -4.42 -4.12 -16.97
C ARG A 55 -4.49 -2.69 -16.47
N HIS A 56 -4.36 -1.72 -17.37
CA HIS A 56 -4.43 -0.28 -17.04
C HIS A 56 -5.76 0.08 -16.36
N SER A 57 -6.86 -0.49 -16.86
CA SER A 57 -8.20 -0.34 -16.27
C SER A 57 -8.29 -0.96 -14.88
N GLN A 58 -7.74 -2.16 -14.67
CA GLN A 58 -7.74 -2.81 -13.35
C GLN A 58 -6.90 -2.06 -12.32
N GLU A 59 -5.74 -1.55 -12.73
CA GLU A 59 -4.85 -0.73 -11.88
C GLU A 59 -5.57 0.57 -11.46
N ALA A 60 -6.14 1.31 -12.41
CA ALA A 60 -6.86 2.55 -12.13
C ALA A 60 -8.09 2.33 -11.22
N LEU A 61 -8.86 1.26 -11.46
CA LEU A 61 -9.98 0.90 -10.58
C LEU A 61 -9.53 0.46 -9.17
N GLY A 62 -8.38 -0.21 -9.07
CA GLY A 62 -7.80 -0.61 -7.79
C GLY A 62 -7.38 0.61 -6.96
N LYS A 63 -6.69 1.58 -7.58
CA LYS A 63 -6.37 2.87 -6.96
C LYS A 63 -7.64 3.60 -6.51
N TRP A 64 -8.65 3.65 -7.37
CA TRP A 64 -9.92 4.28 -7.01
C TRP A 64 -10.53 3.69 -5.73
N ILE A 65 -10.60 2.35 -5.61
CA ILE A 65 -11.08 1.68 -4.38
C ILE A 65 -10.21 2.08 -3.18
N LEU A 66 -8.89 1.99 -3.30
CA LEU A 66 -7.96 2.38 -2.23
C LEU A 66 -8.19 3.83 -1.78
N SER A 67 -8.33 4.76 -2.74
CA SER A 67 -8.62 6.17 -2.45
C SER A 67 -9.89 6.32 -1.64
N GLN A 68 -11.00 5.70 -2.07
CA GLN A 68 -12.27 5.84 -1.38
C GLN A 68 -12.20 5.27 0.05
N ILE A 69 -11.58 4.11 0.23
CA ILE A 69 -11.50 3.44 1.53
C ILE A 69 -10.57 4.19 2.49
N ALA A 70 -9.41 4.65 2.01
CA ALA A 70 -8.46 5.40 2.83
C ALA A 70 -9.07 6.70 3.38
N ARG A 71 -9.98 7.32 2.63
CA ARG A 71 -10.71 8.55 2.95
C ARG A 71 -11.89 8.39 3.91
N ALA A 72 -12.19 7.18 4.36
CA ALA A 72 -13.28 6.96 5.29
C ALA A 72 -13.12 7.85 6.54
N GLY A 73 -14.16 8.65 6.81
CA GLY A 73 -14.18 9.56 7.97
C GLY A 73 -14.07 8.84 9.32
N ASP A 74 -13.79 9.60 10.37
CA ASP A 74 -13.56 9.07 11.71
C ASP A 74 -14.76 8.34 12.30
N GLU A 75 -15.96 8.71 11.85
CA GLU A 75 -17.24 8.08 12.20
C GLU A 75 -17.41 6.68 11.60
N VAL A 76 -16.60 6.30 10.61
CA VAL A 76 -16.67 4.98 9.99
C VAL A 76 -15.92 3.98 10.85
N ASP A 77 -16.63 2.96 11.31
CA ASP A 77 -16.03 1.79 11.94
C ASP A 77 -15.28 0.95 10.89
N MET A 78 -13.95 1.04 10.91
CA MET A 78 -13.07 0.31 10.00
C MET A 78 -12.85 -1.15 10.42
N LEU A 79 -13.36 -1.58 11.59
CA LEU A 79 -13.44 -3.00 11.94
C LEU A 79 -14.61 -3.70 11.22
N THR A 80 -15.59 -2.94 10.75
CA THR A 80 -16.60 -3.44 9.83
C THR A 80 -15.97 -3.70 8.45
N TYR A 81 -16.44 -4.71 7.74
CA TYR A 81 -15.87 -5.09 6.44
C TYR A 81 -16.14 -4.05 5.35
N HIS A 82 -15.08 -3.43 4.83
CA HIS A 82 -15.16 -2.43 3.77
C HIS A 82 -14.17 -2.74 2.63
N PHE A 83 -14.62 -3.49 1.63
CA PHE A 83 -13.92 -3.54 0.33
C PHE A 83 -14.48 -2.51 -0.65
N PHE A 84 -15.80 -2.50 -0.81
CA PHE A 84 -16.49 -1.50 -1.63
C PHE A 84 -16.79 -0.25 -0.79
N PRO A 85 -16.70 0.96 -1.37
CA PRO A 85 -17.18 2.16 -0.71
C PRO A 85 -18.70 2.09 -0.51
N THR A 86 -19.10 1.86 0.73
CA THR A 86 -20.49 1.81 1.18
C THR A 86 -21.06 3.22 1.37
N ASP A 87 -22.37 3.32 1.59
CA ASP A 87 -23.01 4.62 1.86
C ASP A 87 -22.45 5.31 3.12
N SER A 88 -21.98 4.55 4.12
CA SER A 88 -21.35 5.15 5.30
C SER A 88 -20.05 5.86 4.95
N ILE A 89 -19.21 5.23 4.12
CA ILE A 89 -17.96 5.85 3.63
C ILE A 89 -18.28 7.04 2.74
N ARG A 90 -19.24 6.91 1.81
CA ARG A 90 -19.58 7.98 0.87
C ARG A 90 -20.11 9.24 1.56
N ARG A 91 -20.85 9.11 2.66
CA ARG A 91 -21.34 10.27 3.44
C ARG A 91 -20.22 11.11 4.05
N THR A 92 -19.02 10.55 4.18
CA THR A 92 -17.85 11.26 4.70
C THR A 92 -17.17 12.14 3.64
N PHE A 93 -17.53 11.97 2.36
CA PHE A 93 -16.99 12.78 1.28
C PHE A 93 -17.71 14.13 1.17
N PRO A 94 -16.99 15.21 0.79
CA PRO A 94 -17.61 16.47 0.43
C PRO A 94 -18.72 16.24 -0.60
N ASN A 95 -19.93 16.71 -0.31
CA ASN A 95 -21.12 16.55 -1.15
C ASN A 95 -21.57 15.09 -1.43
N GLY A 96 -20.98 14.08 -0.78
CA GLY A 96 -21.32 12.68 -0.99
C GLY A 96 -20.87 12.09 -2.34
N GLU A 97 -20.00 12.80 -3.05
CA GLU A 97 -19.44 12.41 -4.36
C GLU A 97 -18.20 11.53 -4.19
N SER A 98 -17.95 10.63 -5.14
CA SER A 98 -16.69 9.88 -5.19
C SER A 98 -15.59 10.72 -5.84
N TYR A 99 -14.35 10.45 -5.45
CA TYR A 99 -13.17 11.03 -6.08
C TYR A 99 -12.83 10.23 -7.34
N ASP A 100 -13.31 10.70 -8.49
CA ASP A 100 -13.17 10.05 -9.79
C ASP A 100 -12.04 10.66 -10.63
N GLU A 101 -11.49 11.80 -10.19
CA GLU A 101 -10.47 12.58 -10.87
C GLU A 101 -9.21 11.77 -11.16
N GLN A 102 -8.69 11.04 -10.16
CA GLN A 102 -7.56 10.12 -10.35
C GLN A 102 -7.83 9.07 -11.43
N LEU A 103 -9.04 8.49 -11.46
CA LEU A 103 -9.42 7.47 -12.44
C LEU A 103 -9.45 8.05 -13.86
N VAL A 104 -10.05 9.24 -14.03
CA VAL A 104 -10.09 9.94 -15.33
C VAL A 104 -8.68 10.31 -15.79
N ARG A 105 -7.83 10.77 -14.88
CA ARG A 105 -6.44 11.12 -15.15
C ARG A 105 -5.61 9.92 -15.59
N ASP A 106 -5.63 8.83 -14.83
CA ASP A 106 -4.88 7.61 -15.14
C ASP A 106 -5.23 7.08 -16.54
N LEU A 107 -6.51 7.08 -16.89
CA LEU A 107 -6.98 6.68 -18.22
C LEU A 107 -6.58 7.69 -19.31
N SER A 108 -6.61 8.99 -19.02
CA SER A 108 -6.20 10.04 -19.95
C SER A 108 -4.70 9.93 -20.29
N ILE A 109 -3.85 9.71 -19.29
CA ILE A 109 -2.38 9.58 -19.47
C ILE A 109 -2.03 8.33 -20.30
N LYS A 110 -2.85 7.27 -20.25
CA LYS A 110 -2.65 6.01 -21.01
C LYS A 110 -3.30 6.02 -22.40
N SER A 111 -3.88 7.14 -22.82
CA SER A 111 -4.54 7.31 -24.12
C SER A 111 -4.02 8.53 -24.87
N ASN A 112 -4.67 8.88 -25.98
CA ASN A 112 -4.50 10.15 -26.68
C ASN A 112 -5.14 11.35 -25.94
N GLY A 113 -5.74 11.15 -24.75
CA GLY A 113 -6.24 12.25 -23.91
C GLY A 113 -5.17 13.23 -23.44
N VAL A 114 -3.89 12.83 -23.49
CA VAL A 114 -2.74 13.72 -23.29
C VAL A 114 -2.69 14.86 -24.33
N GLU A 115 -3.06 14.56 -25.56
CA GLU A 115 -2.91 15.47 -26.71
C GLU A 115 -4.25 16.09 -27.13
N ASP A 116 -5.37 15.45 -26.77
CA ASP A 116 -6.73 15.85 -27.12
C ASP A 116 -7.63 15.93 -25.88
N SER A 117 -7.94 17.16 -25.45
CA SER A 117 -8.84 17.39 -24.31
C SER A 117 -10.25 16.84 -24.52
N GLY A 118 -10.71 16.75 -25.78
CA GLY A 118 -12.00 16.16 -26.10
C GLY A 118 -12.06 14.66 -25.77
N VAL A 119 -10.93 13.95 -25.82
CA VAL A 119 -10.83 12.56 -25.38
C VAL A 119 -10.92 12.45 -23.86
N SER A 120 -10.27 13.34 -23.11
CA SER A 120 -10.42 13.39 -21.65
C SER A 120 -11.87 13.67 -21.22
N ASP A 121 -12.59 14.53 -21.93
CA ASP A 121 -14.02 14.78 -21.69
C ASP A 121 -14.87 13.52 -21.94
N ILE A 122 -14.55 12.75 -22.98
CA ILE A 122 -15.22 11.48 -23.26
C ILE A 122 -14.97 10.46 -22.13
N ILE A 123 -13.73 10.34 -21.67
CA ILE A 123 -13.37 9.46 -20.53
C ILE A 123 -14.15 9.88 -19.29
N CYS A 124 -14.19 11.18 -18.98
CA CYS A 124 -14.98 11.74 -17.88
C CYS A 124 -16.47 11.36 -18.02
N GLY A 125 -17.03 11.48 -19.22
CA GLY A 125 -18.39 11.06 -19.55
C GLY A 125 -18.63 9.56 -19.29
N ILE A 126 -17.71 8.69 -19.71
CA ILE A 126 -17.80 7.24 -19.46
C ILE A 126 -17.79 6.94 -17.96
N VAL A 127 -16.87 7.54 -17.18
CA VAL A 127 -16.78 7.32 -15.73
C VAL A 127 -18.07 7.76 -15.03
N LYS A 128 -18.58 8.95 -15.35
CA LYS A 128 -19.84 9.47 -14.81
C LYS A 128 -21.04 8.59 -15.16
N GLN A 129 -21.15 8.14 -16.41
CA GLN A 129 -22.24 7.27 -16.85
C GLN A 129 -22.15 5.86 -16.26
N PHE A 130 -20.94 5.35 -16.02
CA PHE A 130 -20.75 4.03 -15.45
C PHE A 130 -21.23 3.94 -14.00
N GLN A 131 -21.20 5.06 -13.26
CA GLN A 131 -21.67 5.18 -11.87
C GLN A 131 -21.00 4.17 -10.94
N LEU A 132 -19.65 4.17 -10.92
CA LEU A 132 -18.85 3.19 -10.19
C LEU A 132 -19.22 3.12 -8.70
N ALA A 133 -19.34 4.26 -8.02
CA ALA A 133 -19.72 4.33 -6.61
C ALA A 133 -21.05 3.62 -6.33
N ARG A 134 -22.08 3.88 -7.14
CA ARG A 134 -23.39 3.23 -6.99
C ARG A 134 -23.29 1.72 -7.17
N ARG A 135 -22.58 1.25 -8.21
CA ARG A 135 -22.38 -0.19 -8.46
C ARG A 135 -21.66 -0.89 -7.32
N CYS A 136 -20.67 -0.22 -6.73
CA CYS A 136 -19.95 -0.68 -5.54
C CYS A 136 -20.87 -0.77 -4.31
N THR A 137 -21.71 0.23 -4.07
CA THR A 137 -22.71 0.19 -2.99
C THR A 137 -23.69 -0.97 -3.18
N GLU A 138 -24.24 -1.15 -4.38
CA GLU A 138 -25.15 -2.26 -4.69
C GLU A 138 -24.45 -3.63 -4.57
N ALA A 139 -23.17 -3.72 -4.93
CA ALA A 139 -22.37 -4.93 -4.75
C ALA A 139 -22.16 -5.25 -3.26
N ALA A 140 -21.84 -4.25 -2.43
CA ALA A 140 -21.71 -4.42 -0.99
C ALA A 140 -23.01 -4.95 -0.36
N GLN A 141 -24.15 -4.34 -0.71
CA GLN A 141 -25.47 -4.78 -0.23
C GLN A 141 -25.76 -6.24 -0.63
N ARG A 142 -25.45 -6.64 -1.87
CA ARG A 142 -25.59 -8.04 -2.32
C ARG A 142 -24.71 -9.00 -1.52
N VAL A 143 -23.45 -8.62 -1.26
CA VAL A 143 -22.53 -9.41 -0.44
C VAL A 143 -23.09 -9.58 0.97
N ASP A 144 -23.56 -8.49 1.60
CA ASP A 144 -24.15 -8.52 2.93
C ASP A 144 -25.38 -9.43 3.00
N SER A 145 -26.32 -9.31 2.05
CA SER A 145 -27.50 -10.18 2.01
C SER A 145 -27.12 -11.66 1.94
N VAL A 146 -26.18 -12.03 1.05
CA VAL A 146 -25.72 -13.43 0.91
C VAL A 146 -24.99 -13.91 2.17
N VAL A 147 -24.20 -13.06 2.81
CA VAL A 147 -23.50 -13.41 4.06
C VAL A 147 -24.51 -13.67 5.19
N GLN A 148 -25.58 -12.90 5.28
CA GLN A 148 -26.65 -13.14 6.27
C GLN A 148 -27.40 -14.46 6.01
N GLU A 149 -27.58 -14.84 4.74
CA GLU A 149 -28.20 -16.13 4.37
C GLU A 149 -27.28 -17.34 4.62
N MET A 150 -25.95 -17.15 4.54
CA MET A 150 -24.96 -18.21 4.78
C MET A 150 -24.94 -18.73 6.22
N LEU A 151 -25.62 -18.04 7.15
CA LEU A 151 -25.66 -18.33 8.59
C LEU A 151 -26.33 -19.66 8.97
N GLY A 152 -26.72 -20.50 8.00
CA GLY A 152 -27.23 -21.87 8.23
C GLY A 152 -26.78 -22.93 7.20
N GLY A 153 -25.90 -22.60 6.25
CA GLY A 153 -25.58 -23.44 5.09
C GLY A 153 -24.13 -23.92 4.99
N SER A 154 -23.85 -24.76 3.99
CA SER A 154 -22.47 -25.11 3.62
C SER A 154 -21.78 -23.92 2.96
N VAL A 155 -20.60 -23.56 3.48
CA VAL A 155 -19.80 -22.41 3.04
C VAL A 155 -18.49 -22.87 2.38
N ALA A 156 -17.90 -22.03 1.54
CA ALA A 156 -16.64 -22.33 0.90
C ALA A 156 -15.47 -22.28 1.89
N LYS A 157 -14.41 -23.03 1.60
CA LYS A 157 -13.19 -23.07 2.39
C LYS A 157 -11.97 -22.68 1.55
N PRO A 158 -10.93 -22.09 2.15
CA PRO A 158 -9.67 -21.88 1.43
C PRO A 158 -8.98 -23.22 1.18
N LYS A 159 -8.38 -23.37 -0.01
CA LYS A 159 -7.49 -24.48 -0.35
C LYS A 159 -6.13 -23.91 -0.73
N LEU A 160 -5.16 -24.09 0.17
CA LEU A 160 -3.77 -23.71 -0.06
C LEU A 160 -3.05 -24.79 -0.87
N ARG A 161 -2.23 -24.35 -1.82
CA ARG A 161 -1.25 -25.17 -2.53
C ARG A 161 0.08 -24.42 -2.57
N LYS A 162 1.16 -25.09 -2.19
CA LYS A 162 2.51 -24.60 -2.48
C LYS A 162 2.88 -25.02 -3.91
N VAL A 163 3.31 -24.06 -4.73
CA VAL A 163 3.69 -24.30 -6.12
C VAL A 163 5.17 -23.94 -6.28
N GLU A 164 5.99 -24.92 -6.61
CA GLU A 164 7.45 -24.73 -6.75
C GLU A 164 7.81 -23.94 -8.02
N GLU A 165 9.01 -23.33 -8.05
CA GLU A 165 9.42 -22.40 -9.13
C GLU A 165 9.42 -23.04 -10.52
N GLY A 166 9.89 -24.29 -10.61
CA GLY A 166 9.95 -25.06 -11.85
C GLY A 166 8.63 -25.73 -12.24
N ASP A 167 7.52 -25.51 -11.53
CA ASP A 167 6.24 -26.17 -11.85
C ASP A 167 5.72 -25.68 -13.22
N PRO A 168 5.54 -26.58 -14.21
CA PRO A 168 5.11 -26.21 -15.55
C PRO A 168 3.67 -25.67 -15.60
N THR A 169 2.88 -25.90 -14.55
CA THR A 169 1.48 -25.44 -14.45
C THR A 169 1.36 -23.96 -14.07
N ARG A 170 2.46 -23.28 -13.74
CA ARG A 170 2.45 -21.84 -13.43
C ARG A 170 1.88 -21.01 -14.57
N THR A 171 0.92 -20.15 -14.26
CA THR A 171 0.39 -19.15 -15.19
C THR A 171 1.46 -18.14 -15.58
N PRO A 172 1.31 -17.39 -16.70
CA PRO A 172 2.23 -16.32 -17.06
C PRO A 172 2.44 -15.26 -15.97
N ALA A 173 1.41 -14.99 -15.16
CA ALA A 173 1.52 -14.10 -14.00
C ALA A 173 2.38 -14.73 -12.89
N GLN A 174 2.12 -15.99 -12.54
CA GLN A 174 2.88 -16.72 -11.52
C GLN A 174 4.36 -16.91 -11.90
N LYS A 175 4.68 -17.06 -13.19
CA LYS A 175 6.08 -17.15 -13.68
C LYS A 175 6.89 -15.88 -13.42
N ARG A 176 6.25 -14.74 -13.12
CA ARG A 176 6.94 -13.51 -12.74
C ARG A 176 7.47 -13.56 -11.30
N ILE A 177 6.87 -14.40 -10.45
CA ILE A 177 7.24 -14.58 -9.04
C ILE A 177 8.45 -15.49 -8.93
N ARG A 178 9.55 -14.98 -8.34
CA ARG A 178 10.76 -15.76 -8.04
C ARG A 178 10.53 -16.69 -6.85
N GLY A 179 11.04 -17.91 -6.93
CA GLY A 179 10.91 -18.92 -5.87
C GLY A 179 9.51 -19.55 -5.77
N PRO A 180 9.27 -20.38 -4.75
CA PRO A 180 7.95 -20.99 -4.52
C PRO A 180 6.87 -19.94 -4.23
N LEU A 181 5.64 -20.25 -4.59
CA LEU A 181 4.47 -19.40 -4.31
C LEU A 181 3.41 -20.16 -3.50
N ALA A 182 2.65 -19.41 -2.72
CA ALA A 182 1.43 -19.86 -2.08
C ALA A 182 0.25 -19.53 -3.00
N GLU A 183 -0.44 -20.54 -3.50
CA GLU A 183 -1.68 -20.39 -4.27
C GLU A 183 -2.87 -20.71 -3.38
N VAL A 184 -3.85 -19.81 -3.31
CA VAL A 184 -5.11 -20.05 -2.62
C VAL A 184 -6.23 -20.11 -3.65
N ALA A 185 -6.90 -21.26 -3.68
CA ALA A 185 -8.13 -21.48 -4.44
C ALA A 185 -9.32 -21.61 -3.49
N VAL A 186 -10.52 -21.40 -4.03
CA VAL A 186 -11.78 -21.59 -3.28
C VAL A 186 -12.24 -23.04 -3.42
N GLN A 187 -12.35 -23.76 -2.30
CA GLN A 187 -13.01 -25.06 -2.24
C GLN A 187 -14.50 -24.86 -2.01
N TRP A 188 -15.27 -25.02 -3.08
CA TRP A 188 -16.73 -24.87 -3.05
C TRP A 188 -17.42 -26.10 -2.45
N PRO A 189 -18.52 -25.91 -1.70
CA PRO A 189 -19.39 -27.00 -1.30
C PRO A 189 -19.94 -27.76 -2.50
N SER A 190 -20.14 -29.07 -2.39
CA SER A 190 -20.71 -29.90 -3.47
C SER A 190 -22.10 -29.45 -3.94
N SER A 191 -22.84 -28.77 -3.06
CA SER A 191 -24.15 -28.17 -3.32
C SER A 191 -24.09 -26.91 -4.19
N LYS A 192 -22.92 -26.26 -4.32
CA LYS A 192 -22.72 -25.10 -5.19
C LYS A 192 -22.05 -25.51 -6.49
N ARG A 193 -22.68 -25.21 -7.63
CA ARG A 193 -22.18 -25.47 -8.98
C ARG A 193 -22.52 -24.32 -9.92
N GLY A 194 -21.85 -24.28 -11.08
CA GLY A 194 -22.20 -23.36 -12.15
C GLY A 194 -21.76 -21.92 -11.86
N GLU A 195 -22.65 -20.95 -12.07
CA GLU A 195 -22.31 -19.53 -11.95
C GLU A 195 -21.89 -19.11 -10.54
N ALA A 196 -22.40 -19.79 -9.51
CA ALA A 196 -22.04 -19.54 -8.11
C ALA A 196 -20.54 -19.77 -7.81
N THR A 197 -19.84 -20.54 -8.66
CA THR A 197 -18.41 -20.86 -8.51
C THR A 197 -17.53 -20.13 -9.53
N LYS A 198 -18.10 -19.27 -10.38
CA LYS A 198 -17.35 -18.46 -11.37
C LYS A 198 -16.79 -17.19 -10.73
N ASN A 199 -15.94 -16.47 -11.45
CA ASN A 199 -15.48 -15.10 -11.14
C ASN A 199 -14.68 -14.94 -9.84
N CYS A 200 -14.15 -16.02 -9.26
CA CYS A 200 -13.15 -15.94 -8.18
C CYS A 200 -11.97 -16.84 -8.56
N PRO A 201 -11.04 -16.35 -9.39
CA PRO A 201 -9.86 -17.13 -9.77
C PRO A 201 -8.95 -17.38 -8.55
N PRO A 202 -8.10 -18.41 -8.58
CA PRO A 202 -7.05 -18.58 -7.59
C PRO A 202 -6.12 -17.37 -7.54
N VAL A 203 -5.68 -17.01 -6.35
CA VAL A 203 -4.73 -15.92 -6.10
C VAL A 203 -3.39 -16.48 -5.63
N SER A 204 -2.31 -15.75 -5.86
CA SER A 204 -0.97 -16.22 -5.53
C SER A 204 -0.09 -15.11 -4.98
N ILE A 205 0.63 -15.41 -3.91
CA ILE A 205 1.69 -14.56 -3.36
C ILE A 205 2.99 -15.39 -3.25
N PRO A 206 4.18 -14.78 -3.16
CA PRO A 206 5.38 -15.55 -2.87
C PRO A 206 5.24 -16.31 -1.55
N TRP A 207 5.80 -17.52 -1.50
CA TRP A 207 5.72 -18.36 -0.31
C TRP A 207 6.32 -17.68 0.92
N ALA A 208 7.40 -16.91 0.74
CA ALA A 208 8.01 -16.14 1.82
C ALA A 208 7.05 -15.09 2.41
N ALA A 209 6.20 -14.46 1.59
CA ALA A 209 5.17 -13.54 2.08
C ALA A 209 4.08 -14.29 2.86
N PHE A 210 3.69 -15.49 2.43
CA PHE A 210 2.77 -16.35 3.19
C PHE A 210 3.35 -16.77 4.55
N CYS A 211 4.63 -17.16 4.60
CA CYS A 211 5.33 -17.43 5.85
C CYS A 211 5.40 -16.18 6.76
N LYS A 212 5.58 -14.99 6.19
CA LYS A 212 5.52 -13.73 6.92
C LYS A 212 4.14 -13.50 7.56
N LEU A 213 3.05 -13.78 6.84
CA LEU A 213 1.69 -13.73 7.42
C LEU A 213 1.56 -14.68 8.60
N ARG A 214 2.09 -15.90 8.48
CA ARG A 214 2.06 -16.87 9.58
C ARG A 214 2.77 -16.36 10.83
N ARG A 215 4.02 -15.92 10.68
CA ARG A 215 4.80 -15.35 11.80
C ARG A 215 4.08 -14.19 12.47
N SER A 216 3.48 -13.31 11.66
CA SER A 216 2.74 -12.14 12.14
C SER A 216 1.51 -12.56 12.94
N PHE A 217 0.72 -13.49 12.41
CA PHE A 217 -0.47 -14.01 13.08
C PHE A 217 -0.13 -14.73 14.39
N ASP A 218 0.87 -15.61 14.37
CA ASP A 218 1.28 -16.39 15.55
C ASP A 218 1.67 -15.50 16.72
N HIS A 219 2.37 -14.38 16.44
CA HIS A 219 2.81 -13.45 17.48
C HIS A 219 1.70 -12.51 17.95
N LEU A 220 0.92 -11.96 17.02
CA LEU A 220 0.03 -10.82 17.28
C LEU A 220 -1.40 -11.26 17.64
N SER A 221 -1.87 -12.38 17.09
CA SER A 221 -3.32 -12.68 17.05
C SER A 221 -3.67 -14.09 17.51
N ALA A 222 -2.80 -15.08 17.32
CA ALA A 222 -3.13 -16.49 17.50
C ALA A 222 -3.69 -16.80 18.90
N LYS A 223 -3.07 -16.25 19.96
CA LYS A 223 -3.54 -16.46 21.35
C LYS A 223 -4.95 -15.90 21.58
N GLY A 224 -5.24 -14.72 21.04
CA GLY A 224 -6.55 -14.07 21.16
C GLY A 224 -7.63 -14.80 20.37
N GLU A 225 -7.34 -15.13 19.11
CA GLU A 225 -8.25 -15.87 18.23
C GLU A 225 -8.52 -17.29 18.75
N ALA A 226 -7.49 -18.01 19.22
CA ALA A 226 -7.66 -19.35 19.79
C ALA A 226 -8.52 -19.33 21.06
N ALA A 227 -8.41 -18.29 21.89
CA ALA A 227 -9.30 -18.13 23.04
C ALA A 227 -10.75 -17.85 22.62
N LEU A 228 -10.94 -16.99 21.61
CA LEU A 228 -12.26 -16.62 21.10
C LEU A 228 -12.99 -17.81 20.45
N TYR A 229 -12.26 -18.67 19.73
CA TYR A 229 -12.82 -19.78 18.97
C TYR A 229 -12.59 -21.16 19.59
N ARG A 230 -12.11 -21.24 20.85
CA ARG A 230 -11.80 -22.50 21.57
C ARG A 230 -12.91 -23.55 21.54
N THR A 231 -14.18 -23.12 21.53
CA THR A 231 -15.34 -24.04 21.54
C THR A 231 -15.84 -24.42 20.14
N CYS A 232 -15.20 -23.92 19.09
CA CYS A 232 -15.50 -24.25 17.71
C CYS A 232 -14.65 -25.44 17.25
N SER A 233 -15.10 -26.17 16.23
CA SER A 233 -14.35 -27.28 15.62
C SER A 233 -13.19 -26.81 14.71
N PHE A 234 -12.78 -25.54 14.82
CA PHE A 234 -11.75 -24.91 13.99
C PHE A 234 -10.40 -25.10 14.68
N THR A 235 -9.41 -25.59 13.95
CA THR A 235 -8.03 -25.62 14.43
C THR A 235 -7.39 -24.23 14.29
N ASP A 236 -6.31 -23.98 15.03
CA ASP A 236 -5.51 -22.75 14.88
C ASP A 236 -5.05 -22.56 13.42
N GLU A 237 -4.74 -23.67 12.74
CA GLU A 237 -4.39 -23.68 11.32
C GLU A 237 -5.56 -23.22 10.43
N ASP A 238 -6.78 -23.70 10.70
CA ASP A 238 -7.97 -23.29 9.94
C ASP A 238 -8.26 -21.80 10.10
N ILE A 239 -8.10 -21.27 11.33
CA ILE A 239 -8.28 -19.84 11.63
C ILE A 239 -7.26 -19.02 10.82
N PHE A 240 -5.97 -19.34 10.98
CA PHE A 240 -4.89 -18.68 10.27
C PHE A 240 -5.12 -18.71 8.76
N LEU A 241 -5.40 -19.89 8.19
CA LEU A 241 -5.57 -20.06 6.75
C LEU A 241 -6.76 -19.23 6.23
N CYS A 242 -7.87 -19.16 6.96
CA CYS A 242 -9.00 -18.31 6.57
C CYS A 242 -8.62 -16.82 6.55
N ARG A 243 -7.90 -16.34 7.57
CA ARG A 243 -7.45 -14.93 7.65
C ARG A 243 -6.45 -14.60 6.55
N ALA A 244 -5.45 -15.46 6.34
CA ALA A 244 -4.44 -15.27 5.30
C ALA A 244 -5.04 -15.31 3.90
N ALA A 245 -5.97 -16.25 3.64
CA ALA A 245 -6.68 -16.35 2.38
C ALA A 245 -7.55 -15.11 2.10
N ALA A 246 -8.19 -14.54 3.12
CA ALA A 246 -8.95 -13.29 2.99
C ALA A 246 -8.04 -12.13 2.55
N VAL A 247 -6.89 -11.95 3.20
CA VAL A 247 -5.88 -10.94 2.79
C VAL A 247 -5.41 -11.17 1.35
N MET A 248 -5.08 -12.41 0.99
CA MET A 248 -4.65 -12.74 -0.37
C MET A 248 -5.72 -12.41 -1.41
N LEU A 249 -6.99 -12.76 -1.16
CA LEU A 249 -8.10 -12.43 -2.05
C LEU A 249 -8.31 -10.92 -2.16
N ARG A 250 -8.28 -10.19 -1.05
CA ARG A 250 -8.44 -8.74 -0.99
C ARG A 250 -7.40 -8.02 -1.86
N TYR A 251 -6.13 -8.35 -1.69
CA TYR A 251 -5.05 -7.64 -2.35
C TYR A 251 -4.71 -8.16 -3.75
N GLU A 252 -4.63 -9.47 -3.97
CA GLU A 252 -4.29 -10.02 -5.29
C GLU A 252 -5.52 -10.18 -6.20
N GLY A 253 -6.66 -10.59 -5.64
CA GLY A 253 -7.92 -10.74 -6.38
C GLY A 253 -8.67 -9.41 -6.52
N GLY A 254 -8.78 -8.67 -5.41
CA GLY A 254 -9.50 -7.41 -5.31
C GLY A 254 -8.71 -6.25 -5.92
N LEU A 255 -7.54 -5.92 -5.40
CA LEU A 255 -6.78 -4.73 -5.85
C LEU A 255 -5.84 -4.98 -7.02
N ALA A 256 -5.26 -6.18 -7.14
CA ALA A 256 -4.16 -6.49 -8.05
C ALA A 256 -2.93 -5.58 -7.79
N THR A 257 -2.42 -5.61 -6.54
CA THR A 257 -1.40 -4.70 -5.95
C THR A 257 -0.05 -4.56 -6.64
N GLY A 258 0.25 -5.34 -7.69
CA GLY A 258 1.58 -5.44 -8.29
C GLY A 258 2.19 -4.14 -8.88
N SER A 259 1.46 -3.02 -8.90
CA SER A 259 1.85 -1.77 -9.57
C SER A 259 1.30 -0.49 -8.92
N LEU A 260 0.79 -0.55 -7.69
CA LEU A 260 0.04 0.58 -7.10
C LEU A 260 0.85 1.50 -6.18
N GLN A 261 2.10 1.16 -5.85
CA GLN A 261 2.93 1.97 -4.95
C GLN A 261 4.41 1.87 -5.28
N LEU A 262 5.14 2.91 -4.91
CA LEU A 262 6.59 2.91 -4.81
C LEU A 262 6.97 2.70 -3.35
N CYS A 263 7.91 1.79 -3.06
CA CYS A 263 8.30 1.50 -1.69
C CYS A 263 9.71 1.99 -1.40
N ALA A 264 9.97 2.37 -0.15
CA ALA A 264 11.31 2.53 0.37
C ALA A 264 12.10 1.22 0.23
N ASP A 265 13.37 1.32 -0.13
CA ASP A 265 14.28 0.20 -0.20
C ASP A 265 14.25 -0.57 1.13
N THR A 266 14.00 -1.88 1.08
CA THR A 266 14.04 -2.71 2.27
C THR A 266 15.41 -2.65 2.97
N LEU A 267 16.51 -2.53 2.23
CA LEU A 267 17.84 -2.34 2.81
C LEU A 267 17.97 -1.00 3.53
N LEU A 268 17.33 0.06 3.00
CA LEU A 268 17.25 1.34 3.71
C LEU A 268 16.49 1.17 5.03
N LYS A 269 15.32 0.53 5.00
CA LYS A 269 14.53 0.27 6.22
C LYS A 269 15.33 -0.53 7.25
N GLN A 270 16.05 -1.57 6.81
CA GLN A 270 16.94 -2.36 7.66
C GLN A 270 18.11 -1.55 8.22
N HIS A 271 18.74 -0.72 7.40
CA HIS A 271 19.82 0.16 7.82
C HIS A 271 19.35 1.13 8.91
N LEU A 272 18.20 1.79 8.71
CA LEU A 272 17.64 2.73 9.66
C LEU A 272 17.21 2.03 10.97
N HIS A 273 16.62 0.84 10.87
CA HIS A 273 16.31 0.01 12.05
C HIS A 273 17.57 -0.31 12.85
N ALA A 274 18.65 -0.72 12.18
CA ALA A 274 19.93 -1.02 12.82
C ALA A 274 20.58 0.19 13.50
N ARG A 275 20.22 1.41 13.11
CA ARG A 275 20.64 2.66 13.75
C ARG A 275 19.75 3.10 14.91
N GLY A 276 18.86 2.23 15.37
CA GLY A 276 18.06 2.41 16.58
C GLY A 276 16.64 2.92 16.34
N TYR A 277 16.22 3.08 15.08
CA TYR A 277 14.85 3.47 14.78
C TYR A 277 13.88 2.27 14.88
N ARG A 278 12.67 2.54 15.36
CA ARG A 278 11.50 1.71 15.09
C ARG A 278 10.90 2.16 13.76
N VAL A 279 11.26 1.47 12.69
CA VAL A 279 10.80 1.79 11.33
C VAL A 279 9.39 1.25 11.12
N MET A 280 8.42 2.05 10.67
CA MET A 280 7.06 1.58 10.39
C MET A 280 6.57 2.10 9.03
N ASP A 281 5.83 1.26 8.31
CA ASP A 281 5.26 1.63 7.01
C ASP A 281 3.88 2.25 7.19
N LEU A 282 3.66 3.45 6.66
CA LEU A 282 2.35 4.11 6.71
C LEU A 282 1.44 3.70 5.53
N CYS A 283 2.02 3.23 4.43
CA CYS A 283 1.28 2.73 3.27
C CYS A 283 1.71 1.31 2.93
N ALA A 284 1.11 0.34 3.62
CA ALA A 284 1.40 -1.05 3.38
C ALA A 284 0.16 -1.94 3.45
N SER A 285 0.42 -3.21 3.28
CA SER A 285 -0.48 -4.35 3.45
C SER A 285 0.28 -5.41 4.24
N PRO A 286 -0.41 -6.39 4.83
CA PRO A 286 0.26 -7.55 5.44
C PRO A 286 1.26 -8.23 4.48
N ILE A 287 1.02 -8.17 3.16
CA ILE A 287 1.84 -8.83 2.13
C ILE A 287 3.16 -8.10 1.91
N ASN A 288 3.18 -6.76 1.83
CA ASN A 288 4.39 -5.98 1.50
C ASN A 288 5.01 -5.22 2.68
N ALA A 289 4.33 -5.11 3.82
CA ALA A 289 4.84 -4.41 5.00
C ALA A 289 6.22 -4.94 5.43
N TYR A 290 7.06 -4.02 5.89
CA TYR A 290 8.33 -4.29 6.54
C TYR A 290 8.12 -4.84 7.96
N MET A 291 8.02 -6.18 8.04
CA MET A 291 7.70 -6.90 9.29
C MET A 291 8.92 -7.51 9.99
N GLY A 292 10.13 -7.07 9.66
CA GLY A 292 11.33 -7.80 10.03
C GLY A 292 12.42 -6.92 10.65
N VAL A 293 13.06 -7.42 11.72
CA VAL A 293 14.32 -6.88 12.24
C VAL A 293 15.46 -7.61 11.52
N PRO A 294 16.41 -6.92 10.84
CA PRO A 294 17.52 -7.58 10.18
C PRO A 294 18.42 -8.30 11.19
N ARG A 295 19.07 -9.39 10.77
CA ARG A 295 20.13 -10.04 11.55
C ARG A 295 21.21 -9.02 11.90
N VAL A 296 21.67 -8.97 13.14
CA VAL A 296 22.84 -8.16 13.49
C VAL A 296 24.04 -8.69 12.69
N GLY A 297 24.62 -7.85 11.82
CA GLY A 297 25.77 -8.22 10.99
C GLY A 297 25.43 -8.91 9.66
N SER A 298 24.15 -9.10 9.30
CA SER A 298 23.76 -9.51 7.93
C SER A 298 23.52 -8.32 7.00
N PHE A 299 23.99 -7.13 7.39
CA PHE A 299 23.99 -5.97 6.50
C PHE A 299 24.96 -6.30 5.38
N ALA A 300 24.43 -6.88 4.30
CA ALA A 300 25.17 -6.99 3.07
C ALA A 300 25.43 -5.54 2.62
N THR A 301 26.64 -5.06 2.85
CA THR A 301 27.17 -3.88 2.18
C THR A 301 27.33 -4.14 0.69
N THR A 302 27.30 -5.42 0.28
CA THR A 302 27.46 -5.88 -1.09
C THR A 302 26.14 -6.39 -1.68
N HIS A 303 25.87 -5.97 -2.92
CA HIS A 303 24.71 -6.30 -3.73
C HIS A 303 24.59 -7.79 -4.15
N ASP A 304 25.44 -8.68 -3.62
CA ASP A 304 25.62 -10.07 -4.10
C ASP A 304 24.73 -11.12 -3.42
N ALA A 305 23.99 -10.76 -2.36
CA ALA A 305 23.04 -11.68 -1.74
C ALA A 305 21.67 -11.57 -2.41
N ASP A 306 21.39 -12.49 -3.32
CA ASP A 306 20.06 -12.86 -3.84
C ASP A 306 19.09 -13.40 -2.75
N ALA A 307 19.37 -13.10 -1.47
CA ALA A 307 18.55 -13.46 -0.34
C ALA A 307 17.24 -12.68 -0.39
N SER A 308 16.14 -13.40 -0.16
CA SER A 308 14.82 -12.79 -0.02
C SER A 308 14.84 -11.81 1.14
N SER A 309 14.45 -10.55 0.93
CA SER A 309 14.37 -9.54 2.01
C SER A 309 13.32 -9.87 3.08
N LEU A 310 12.65 -11.02 2.96
CA LEU A 310 11.64 -11.58 3.87
C LEU A 310 12.22 -12.62 4.84
N ASP A 311 13.51 -12.96 4.69
CA ASP A 311 14.28 -13.79 5.63
C ASP A 311 14.84 -12.89 6.74
N VAL A 312 14.19 -12.93 7.89
CA VAL A 312 14.53 -12.10 9.07
C VAL A 312 14.69 -12.96 10.30
N GLU A 313 15.62 -12.54 11.18
CA GLU A 313 15.87 -13.20 12.44
C GLU A 313 14.65 -13.06 13.38
N GLN A 314 14.42 -14.08 14.19
CA GLN A 314 13.20 -14.30 14.97
C GLN A 314 13.07 -13.35 16.16
N GLU A 315 12.81 -12.06 15.97
CA GLU A 315 12.51 -11.16 17.09
C GLU A 315 11.37 -10.20 16.74
N LYS A 316 10.14 -10.71 16.89
CA LYS A 316 8.85 -9.98 16.87
C LYS A 316 8.48 -9.26 15.55
N PRO A 317 7.32 -9.58 14.96
CA PRO A 317 6.78 -8.83 13.83
C PRO A 317 6.56 -7.36 14.17
N ASN A 318 6.74 -6.50 13.17
CA ASN A 318 6.54 -5.06 13.29
C ASN A 318 5.07 -4.65 13.09
N TYR A 319 4.78 -3.36 13.22
CA TYR A 319 3.46 -2.78 12.93
C TYR A 319 3.50 -1.87 11.71
N PHE A 320 2.36 -1.70 11.06
CA PHE A 320 2.21 -0.88 9.85
C PHE A 320 0.80 -0.27 9.79
N CYS A 321 0.59 0.67 8.88
CA CYS A 321 -0.74 1.17 8.53
C CYS A 321 -1.20 0.59 7.19
N SER A 322 -2.49 0.34 7.06
CA SER A 322 -3.10 -0.17 5.82
C SER A 322 -4.52 0.33 5.63
N ALA A 323 -5.01 0.28 4.39
CA ALA A 323 -6.37 0.73 4.06
C ALA A 323 -7.47 -0.17 4.66
N PHE A 324 -7.22 -1.49 4.72
CA PHE A 324 -8.23 -2.49 5.07
C PHE A 324 -8.03 -3.06 6.47
N TYR A 325 -8.41 -2.26 7.46
CA TYR A 325 -8.19 -2.64 8.87
C TYR A 325 -8.90 -3.94 9.25
N ASP A 326 -10.11 -4.18 8.73
CA ASP A 326 -10.94 -5.36 8.95
C ASP A 326 -10.22 -6.69 8.69
N THR A 327 -9.41 -6.77 7.62
CA THR A 327 -8.63 -7.97 7.29
C THR A 327 -7.23 -7.95 7.85
N ASP A 328 -6.64 -6.76 8.00
CA ASP A 328 -5.20 -6.60 8.20
C ASP A 328 -4.82 -6.49 9.68
N VAL A 329 -5.77 -6.16 10.56
CA VAL A 329 -5.54 -6.06 12.01
C VAL A 329 -4.91 -7.33 12.59
N PHE A 330 -5.28 -8.50 12.07
CA PHE A 330 -4.77 -9.80 12.53
C PHE A 330 -3.29 -10.02 12.22
N PHE A 331 -2.70 -9.16 11.39
CA PHE A 331 -1.31 -9.26 10.93
C PHE A 331 -0.46 -8.03 11.31
N GLY A 332 -1.00 -7.09 12.10
CA GLY A 332 -0.24 -5.94 12.62
C GLY A 332 -0.59 -4.59 12.01
N SER A 333 -1.71 -4.49 11.30
CA SER A 333 -2.23 -3.18 10.87
C SER A 333 -2.68 -2.34 12.06
N LEU A 334 -2.39 -1.05 12.03
CA LEU A 334 -2.88 -0.02 12.94
C LEU A 334 -4.04 0.79 12.32
N GLY A 335 -4.52 0.39 11.14
CA GLY A 335 -5.54 1.10 10.37
C GLY A 335 -4.94 2.11 9.40
N SER A 336 -5.77 3.06 8.94
CA SER A 336 -5.39 4.03 7.91
C SER A 336 -4.36 5.04 8.42
N ALA A 337 -3.32 5.30 7.62
CA ALA A 337 -2.34 6.36 7.91
C ALA A 337 -2.98 7.75 8.04
N LEU A 338 -4.16 7.97 7.47
CA LEU A 338 -4.91 9.22 7.62
C LEU A 338 -5.49 9.41 9.04
N ARG A 339 -5.58 8.34 9.84
CA ARG A 339 -6.19 8.35 11.17
C ARG A 339 -5.20 8.07 12.30
N VAL A 340 -4.10 7.36 12.00
CA VAL A 340 -3.09 7.02 13.01
C VAL A 340 -2.37 8.28 13.51
N ASN A 341 -2.34 8.47 14.83
CA ASN A 341 -1.59 9.52 15.50
C ASN A 341 -0.16 9.03 15.84
N PRO A 342 0.90 9.61 15.23
CA PRO A 342 2.27 9.13 15.43
C PRO A 342 2.77 9.30 16.87
N VAL A 343 2.24 10.28 17.62
CA VAL A 343 2.58 10.50 19.03
C VAL A 343 2.02 9.39 19.92
N GLU A 344 0.78 8.97 19.66
CA GLU A 344 0.17 7.84 20.36
C GLU A 344 0.92 6.54 20.05
N VAL A 345 1.32 6.34 18.79
CA VAL A 345 2.16 5.20 18.39
C VAL A 345 3.50 5.20 19.14
N TYR A 346 4.15 6.37 19.28
CA TYR A 346 5.43 6.48 19.99
C TYR A 346 5.31 6.05 21.46
N HIS A 347 4.20 6.40 22.11
CA HIS A 347 3.94 6.08 23.52
C HIS A 347 3.29 4.71 23.74
N ASN A 348 2.83 4.03 22.68
CA ASN A 348 2.14 2.76 22.80
C ASN A 348 3.11 1.65 23.22
N THR A 349 2.92 1.10 24.41
CA THR A 349 3.83 0.08 24.99
C THR A 349 3.77 -1.28 24.28
N VAL A 350 2.78 -1.51 23.42
CA VAL A 350 2.68 -2.72 22.59
C VAL A 350 3.43 -2.52 21.28
N VAL A 351 3.28 -1.35 20.66
CA VAL A 351 3.86 -1.03 19.34
C VAL A 351 5.32 -0.57 19.46
N ASN A 352 5.64 0.26 20.45
CA ASN A 352 6.96 0.80 20.71
C ASN A 352 7.37 0.62 22.20
N PRO A 353 7.53 -0.63 22.68
CA PRO A 353 7.80 -0.92 24.09
C PRO A 353 9.06 -0.23 24.63
N ASP A 354 10.10 -0.12 23.79
CA ASP A 354 11.40 0.42 24.17
C ASP A 354 11.49 1.95 24.05
N LYS A 355 10.39 2.60 23.60
CA LYS A 355 10.36 4.04 23.26
C LYS A 355 11.51 4.44 22.34
N ALA A 356 11.81 3.59 21.36
CA ALA A 356 12.79 3.90 20.33
C ALA A 356 12.27 5.06 19.47
N PRO A 357 13.15 5.89 18.88
CA PRO A 357 12.76 6.86 17.87
C PRO A 357 11.91 6.20 16.79
N LEU A 358 10.77 6.80 16.46
CA LEU A 358 9.98 6.31 15.34
C LEU A 358 10.56 6.84 14.04
N LEU A 359 10.62 5.97 13.03
CA LEU A 359 10.80 6.36 11.65
C LEU A 359 9.60 5.90 10.85
N LEU A 360 8.81 6.84 10.35
CA LEU A 360 7.61 6.54 9.58
C LEU A 360 7.90 6.68 8.09
N THR A 361 7.75 5.59 7.34
CA THR A 361 7.98 5.58 5.90
C THR A 361 6.69 5.75 5.13
N TYR A 362 6.69 6.69 4.19
CA TYR A 362 5.64 6.90 3.22
C TYR A 362 6.02 6.16 1.93
N ASP A 363 5.60 4.91 1.82
CA ASP A 363 5.64 4.09 0.60
C ASP A 363 4.46 4.50 -0.29
N VAL A 364 4.61 5.61 -1.01
CA VAL A 364 3.47 6.39 -1.49
C VAL A 364 2.67 5.66 -2.58
N PRO A 365 1.34 5.57 -2.44
CA PRO A 365 0.49 5.03 -3.49
C PRO A 365 0.53 5.96 -4.71
N TYR A 366 0.45 5.40 -5.91
CA TYR A 366 0.31 6.18 -7.15
C TYR A 366 -1.13 6.72 -7.30
N ASP A 367 -1.60 7.44 -6.29
CA ASP A 367 -2.90 8.08 -6.16
C ASP A 367 -2.66 9.48 -5.58
N GLU A 368 -2.65 10.48 -6.46
CA GLU A 368 -2.32 11.86 -6.10
C GLU A 368 -3.34 12.47 -5.15
N ASP A 369 -4.61 12.12 -5.30
CA ASP A 369 -5.67 12.60 -4.42
C ASP A 369 -5.41 12.12 -3.00
N LEU A 370 -5.07 10.84 -2.82
CA LEU A 370 -4.73 10.29 -1.50
C LEU A 370 -3.43 10.91 -0.95
N CYS A 371 -2.45 11.15 -1.82
CA CYS A 371 -1.22 11.87 -1.45
C CYS A 371 -1.52 13.26 -0.88
N GLU A 372 -2.45 14.02 -1.49
CA GLU A 372 -2.87 15.33 -0.97
C GLU A 372 -3.30 15.26 0.49
N LEU A 373 -4.13 14.28 0.83
CA LEU A 373 -4.59 14.08 2.21
C LEU A 373 -3.48 13.63 3.14
N MET A 374 -2.68 12.67 2.70
CA MET A 374 -1.59 12.09 3.49
C MET A 374 -0.53 13.12 3.83
N PHE A 375 -0.12 13.94 2.87
CA PHE A 375 0.88 14.97 3.08
C PHE A 375 0.31 16.19 3.81
N THR A 376 -0.96 16.52 3.60
CA THR A 376 -1.63 17.50 4.46
C THR A 376 -1.62 17.04 5.91
N LYS A 377 -1.94 15.76 6.17
CA LYS A 377 -1.82 15.19 7.52
C LYS A 377 -0.39 15.21 8.03
N LEU A 378 0.59 14.79 7.22
CA LEU A 378 2.01 14.83 7.59
C LEU A 378 2.41 16.23 8.10
N THR A 379 2.04 17.30 7.39
CA THR A 379 2.36 18.66 7.86
C THR A 379 1.69 19.02 9.19
N ARG A 380 0.49 18.49 9.47
CA ARG A 380 -0.17 18.65 10.78
C ARG A 380 0.52 17.84 11.86
N ASP A 381 0.92 16.60 11.56
CA ASP A 381 1.65 15.73 12.48
C ASP A 381 3.01 16.36 12.84
N MET A 382 3.75 16.87 11.85
CA MET A 382 5.00 17.61 12.07
C MET A 382 4.79 18.78 13.03
N HIS A 383 3.78 19.62 12.76
CA HIS A 383 3.48 20.77 13.63
C HIS A 383 3.06 20.35 15.04
N LEU A 384 2.26 19.29 15.17
CA LEU A 384 1.89 18.73 16.47
C LEU A 384 3.15 18.32 17.25
N VAL A 385 4.06 17.60 16.61
CA VAL A 385 5.30 17.12 17.23
C VAL A 385 6.23 18.28 17.63
N GLU A 386 6.26 19.38 16.90
CA GLU A 386 7.00 20.60 17.29
C GLU A 386 6.48 21.23 18.61
N THR A 387 5.18 21.09 18.89
CA THR A 387 4.58 21.67 20.11
C THR A 387 4.74 20.80 21.35
N LEU A 388 5.22 19.57 21.20
CA LEU A 388 5.36 18.59 22.28
C LEU A 388 6.74 18.63 22.94
N ASP A 389 6.82 18.03 24.13
CA ASP A 389 8.07 17.90 24.89
C ASP A 389 9.17 17.21 24.06
N GLN A 390 10.44 17.60 24.27
CA GLN A 390 11.61 17.15 23.51
C GLN A 390 11.93 15.64 23.68
N ALA A 391 11.16 14.93 24.50
CA ALA A 391 11.32 13.50 24.77
C ALA A 391 10.75 12.57 23.67
N VAL A 392 10.02 13.13 22.69
CA VAL A 392 9.50 12.38 21.54
C VAL A 392 10.41 12.59 20.34
N GLN A 393 10.81 11.50 19.65
CA GLN A 393 11.55 11.54 18.39
C GLN A 393 10.78 10.79 17.30
N ILE A 394 10.23 11.55 16.34
CA ILE A 394 9.47 11.02 15.20
C ILE A 394 10.03 11.63 13.91
N ASP A 395 10.71 10.81 13.13
CA ASP A 395 11.28 11.19 11.84
C ASP A 395 10.49 10.53 10.68
N TYR A 396 10.60 11.07 9.47
CA TYR A 396 9.90 10.55 8.30
C TYR A 396 10.83 10.35 7.10
N VAL A 397 10.51 9.35 6.28
CA VAL A 397 11.12 9.16 4.95
C VAL A 397 10.01 9.02 3.92
N LEU A 398 10.05 9.85 2.89
CA LEU A 398 9.10 9.83 1.78
C LEU A 398 9.81 9.30 0.54
N VAL A 399 9.15 8.39 -0.18
CA VAL A 399 9.66 7.83 -1.44
C VAL A 399 8.62 8.06 -2.52
N LEU A 400 8.97 8.89 -3.50
CA LEU A 400 8.03 9.51 -4.43
C LEU A 400 8.49 9.33 -5.88
N PRO A 401 7.60 9.09 -6.84
CA PRO A 401 7.94 9.26 -8.25
C PRO A 401 8.33 10.72 -8.56
N LEU A 402 9.40 10.91 -9.33
CA LEU A 402 10.01 12.20 -9.63
C LEU A 402 9.11 13.17 -10.42
N TRP A 403 8.01 12.70 -10.99
CA TRP A 403 7.09 13.57 -11.72
C TRP A 403 6.33 14.56 -10.82
N TRP A 404 6.52 14.52 -9.50
CA TRP A 404 6.16 15.62 -8.61
C TRP A 404 7.38 16.51 -8.40
N ASP A 405 7.31 17.75 -8.91
CA ASP A 405 8.38 18.73 -8.69
C ASP A 405 8.28 19.33 -7.28
N ILE A 406 9.00 18.76 -6.32
CA ILE A 406 9.05 19.25 -4.93
C ILE A 406 10.29 20.10 -4.73
N GLN A 407 10.11 21.40 -4.52
CA GLN A 407 11.20 22.37 -4.41
C GLN A 407 11.54 22.68 -2.95
N LEU A 408 12.16 21.73 -2.24
CA LEU A 408 12.54 21.88 -0.82
C LEU A 408 13.64 22.93 -0.58
N PRO A 409 13.78 23.47 0.66
CA PRO A 409 14.86 24.39 1.05
C PRO A 409 16.25 23.75 1.19
N ILE A 410 16.55 22.68 0.46
CA ILE A 410 17.84 21.99 0.47
C ILE A 410 18.20 21.62 -0.97
N THR A 411 19.50 21.57 -1.27
CA THR A 411 19.96 21.16 -2.60
C THR A 411 19.73 19.66 -2.79
N LYS A 412 19.06 19.29 -3.89
CA LYS A 412 18.86 17.89 -4.26
C LYS A 412 20.18 17.21 -4.59
N VAL A 413 20.38 16.00 -4.08
CA VAL A 413 21.51 15.13 -4.42
C VAL A 413 21.09 14.24 -5.59
N PHE A 414 21.87 14.24 -6.67
CA PHE A 414 21.52 13.49 -7.88
C PHE A 414 22.24 12.14 -7.96
N PHE A 415 21.50 11.10 -8.34
CA PHE A 415 21.97 9.74 -8.55
C PHE A 415 21.51 9.25 -9.93
N GLU A 416 22.47 8.91 -10.79
CA GLU A 416 22.21 8.41 -12.14
C GLU A 416 23.02 7.13 -12.38
N ASN A 417 22.34 6.09 -12.89
CA ASN A 417 22.96 4.78 -13.18
C ASN A 417 23.80 4.24 -12.00
N GLY A 418 23.25 4.34 -10.79
CA GLY A 418 23.88 3.88 -9.55
C GLY A 418 25.00 4.78 -9.00
N LYS A 419 25.29 5.93 -9.64
CA LYS A 419 26.37 6.83 -9.22
C LYS A 419 25.86 8.18 -8.77
N ARG A 420 26.39 8.68 -7.66
CA ARG A 420 26.18 10.05 -7.22
C ARG A 420 26.87 11.01 -8.21
N SER A 421 26.11 11.93 -8.78
CA SER A 421 26.64 12.95 -9.68
C SER A 421 26.79 14.28 -8.92
N LEU A 422 28.02 14.80 -8.90
CA LEU A 422 28.38 16.05 -8.21
C LEU A 422 28.75 17.19 -9.18
N SER A 423 28.66 16.99 -10.50
CA SER A 423 29.08 17.98 -11.48
C SER A 423 28.04 19.10 -11.68
N LYS A 424 28.51 20.31 -12.00
CA LYS A 424 27.63 21.45 -12.34
C LYS A 424 26.81 21.20 -13.60
N ASP A 425 27.34 20.43 -14.55
CA ASP A 425 26.61 20.00 -15.76
C ASP A 425 25.45 19.06 -15.39
N GLY A 426 25.65 18.20 -14.38
CA GLY A 426 24.61 17.33 -13.82
C GLY A 426 23.45 18.10 -13.18
N THR A 427 23.64 19.35 -12.75
CA THR A 427 22.57 20.19 -12.20
C THR A 427 21.61 20.68 -13.29
N ALA A 428 22.13 21.08 -14.45
CA ALA A 428 21.31 21.48 -15.60
C ALA A 428 20.58 20.28 -16.23
N ASP A 429 21.23 19.11 -16.29
CA ASP A 429 20.60 17.87 -16.74
C ASP A 429 19.50 17.41 -15.77
N LEU A 430 19.72 17.55 -14.44
CA LEU A 430 18.71 17.28 -13.42
C LEU A 430 17.47 18.16 -13.59
N GLU A 431 17.64 19.48 -13.74
CA GLU A 431 16.51 20.40 -13.96
C GLU A 431 15.71 20.01 -15.20
N ARG A 432 16.40 19.66 -16.30
CA ARG A 432 15.74 19.18 -17.52
C ARG A 432 14.97 17.88 -17.27
N ILE A 433 15.56 16.91 -16.58
CA ILE A 433 14.91 15.62 -16.29
C ILE A 433 13.69 15.82 -15.38
N ILE A 434 13.82 16.60 -14.31
CA ILE A 434 12.70 16.95 -13.42
C ILE A 434 11.58 17.60 -14.23
N GLN A 435 11.91 18.60 -15.05
CA GLN A 435 10.93 19.31 -15.86
C GLN A 435 10.23 18.39 -16.87
N GLU A 436 10.98 17.50 -17.55
CA GLU A 436 10.42 16.54 -18.50
C GLU A 436 9.46 15.57 -17.80
N LYS A 437 9.85 15.00 -16.65
CA LYS A 437 9.04 14.04 -15.91
C LYS A 437 7.83 14.71 -15.26
N ALA A 438 8.00 15.89 -14.67
CA ALA A 438 6.90 16.67 -14.09
C ALA A 438 5.87 17.11 -15.15
N SER A 439 6.31 17.37 -16.39
CA SER A 439 5.39 17.71 -17.49
C SER A 439 4.40 16.59 -17.84
N VAL A 440 4.70 15.33 -17.51
CA VAL A 440 3.79 14.19 -17.73
C VAL A 440 2.49 14.38 -16.95
N LEU A 441 2.55 14.99 -15.77
CA LEU A 441 1.37 15.26 -14.95
C LEU A 441 0.53 16.43 -15.45
N GLN A 442 1.13 17.34 -16.23
CA GLN A 442 0.45 18.46 -16.87
C GLN A 442 -0.20 18.07 -18.21
N LYS A 443 0.11 16.86 -18.69
CA LYS A 443 -0.34 16.27 -19.95
C LYS A 443 -1.55 15.35 -19.67
N GLY A 444 -2.73 15.70 -20.18
CA GLY A 444 -3.99 14.98 -19.94
C GLY A 444 -4.91 15.68 -18.93
N TYR A 445 -5.87 14.95 -18.32
CA TYR A 445 -6.79 15.52 -17.33
C TYR A 445 -6.02 16.03 -16.09
N PRO A 446 -5.96 17.35 -15.86
CA PRO A 446 -5.18 17.91 -14.77
C PRO A 446 -5.96 17.85 -13.45
N VAL A 447 -5.28 17.44 -12.38
CA VAL A 447 -5.82 17.44 -11.02
C VAL A 447 -5.03 18.46 -10.18
N PRO A 448 -5.66 19.50 -9.63
CA PRO A 448 -4.97 20.46 -8.78
C PRO A 448 -4.72 19.86 -7.39
N TYR A 449 -3.48 19.92 -6.93
CA TYR A 449 -3.07 19.53 -5.58
C TYR A 449 -2.12 20.59 -5.00
N ASN A 450 -2.19 20.80 -3.69
CA ASN A 450 -1.45 21.85 -2.97
C ASN A 450 -0.37 21.29 -2.05
N TRP A 451 -0.35 19.98 -1.81
CA TRP A 451 0.53 19.36 -0.83
C TRP A 451 2.02 19.61 -1.08
N THR A 452 2.46 19.75 -2.33
CA THR A 452 3.87 20.04 -2.66
C THR A 452 4.31 21.39 -2.08
N HIS A 453 3.45 22.41 -2.21
CA HIS A 453 3.67 23.74 -1.64
C HIS A 453 3.55 23.74 -0.11
N THR A 454 2.57 23.03 0.43
CA THR A 454 2.34 22.93 1.88
C THR A 454 3.50 22.22 2.57
N LEU A 455 3.99 21.10 2.02
CA LEU A 455 5.13 20.36 2.54
C LEU A 455 6.41 21.20 2.51
N LYS A 456 6.68 21.89 1.39
CA LYS A 456 7.80 22.85 1.27
C LYS A 456 7.75 23.91 2.36
N LYS A 457 6.56 24.47 2.62
CA LYS A 457 6.36 25.49 3.66
C LYS A 457 6.57 24.91 5.06
N ALA A 458 6.04 23.71 5.34
CA ALA A 458 6.19 23.05 6.63
C ALA A 458 7.65 22.71 6.94
N CYS A 459 8.48 22.44 5.93
CA CYS A 459 9.91 22.25 6.13
C CYS A 459 10.64 23.54 6.58
N ARG A 460 10.07 24.72 6.32
CA ARG A 460 10.58 26.03 6.73
C ARG A 460 9.77 26.58 7.92
N SER A 461 9.84 25.96 9.09
CA SER A 461 9.18 26.51 10.29
C SER A 461 9.89 27.81 10.74
N SER A 462 9.52 28.94 10.12
CA SER A 462 10.11 30.29 10.26
C SER A 462 11.57 30.47 9.79
N GLU A 463 11.98 31.73 9.53
CA GLU A 463 13.37 32.08 9.19
C GLU A 463 14.34 31.84 10.37
N GLU A 464 13.82 31.70 11.59
CA GLU A 464 14.60 31.59 12.83
C GLU A 464 14.59 30.19 13.46
N ALA A 465 13.78 29.23 12.95
CA ALA A 465 13.71 27.88 13.51
C ALA A 465 14.31 26.78 12.59
N PRO A 466 14.65 25.61 13.17
CA PRO A 466 15.40 24.59 12.46
C PRO A 466 14.54 23.84 11.42
N ASN A 467 15.17 23.54 10.28
CA ASN A 467 14.54 22.93 9.11
C ASN A 467 14.28 21.43 9.32
N TRP A 468 13.08 20.96 8.98
CA TRP A 468 12.74 19.53 8.99
C TRP A 468 13.44 18.75 7.88
N SER A 469 13.59 19.35 6.69
CA SER A 469 14.24 18.67 5.56
C SER A 469 15.72 18.48 5.84
N CYS A 470 16.17 17.23 5.81
CA CYS A 470 17.53 16.84 6.14
C CYS A 470 18.22 16.03 5.02
N PHE A 471 17.46 15.57 4.03
CA PHE A 471 17.98 14.87 2.85
C PHE A 471 16.94 14.97 1.73
N ASP A 472 17.40 15.18 0.49
CA ASP A 472 16.55 15.18 -0.71
C ASP A 472 17.38 14.60 -1.87
N GLY A 473 17.08 13.36 -2.25
CA GLY A 473 17.83 12.60 -3.26
C GLY A 473 16.98 12.24 -4.46
N VAL A 474 17.45 12.57 -5.67
CA VAL A 474 16.80 12.21 -6.93
C VAL A 474 17.57 11.11 -7.62
N PHE A 475 16.87 10.02 -7.95
CA PHE A 475 17.42 8.81 -8.53
C PHE A 475 16.80 8.56 -9.91
N VAL A 476 17.63 8.36 -10.91
CA VAL A 476 17.22 8.09 -12.29
C VAL A 476 17.94 6.87 -12.87
N GLY A 477 17.31 6.22 -13.87
CA GLY A 477 17.79 4.95 -14.40
C GLY A 477 17.86 3.90 -13.29
N ASP A 478 18.99 3.22 -13.18
CA ASP A 478 19.21 2.17 -12.17
C ASP A 478 19.63 2.73 -10.79
N GLY A 479 19.54 4.04 -10.58
CA GLY A 479 19.95 4.70 -9.34
C GLY A 479 19.15 4.28 -8.10
N TYR A 480 17.87 3.90 -8.27
CA TYR A 480 17.03 3.43 -7.18
C TYR A 480 16.59 1.99 -7.39
N ARG A 481 16.87 1.14 -6.40
CA ARG A 481 16.49 -0.27 -6.36
C ARG A 481 15.56 -0.49 -5.19
N TYR A 482 14.47 -1.22 -5.40
CA TYR A 482 13.58 -1.63 -4.31
C TYR A 482 13.13 -3.07 -4.46
N PHE A 483 12.77 -3.68 -3.33
CA PHE A 483 12.30 -5.05 -3.33
C PHE A 483 10.79 -5.09 -3.60
N CYS A 484 10.40 -5.68 -4.72
CA CYS A 484 9.00 -5.88 -5.06
C CYS A 484 8.49 -7.19 -4.48
N THR A 485 7.68 -7.09 -3.43
CA THR A 485 7.13 -8.25 -2.74
C THR A 485 6.18 -9.06 -3.63
N SER A 486 5.48 -8.47 -4.60
CA SER A 486 4.58 -9.24 -5.48
C SER A 486 5.36 -10.19 -6.40
N THR A 487 6.52 -9.78 -6.90
CA THR A 487 7.39 -10.61 -7.75
C THR A 487 8.48 -11.34 -7.00
N ASN A 488 8.68 -11.05 -5.71
CA ASN A 488 9.80 -11.56 -4.89
C ASN A 488 11.16 -11.27 -5.53
N LYS A 489 11.31 -10.07 -6.11
CA LYS A 489 12.49 -9.66 -6.87
C LYS A 489 12.83 -8.22 -6.52
N TRP A 490 14.12 -7.93 -6.58
CA TRP A 490 14.57 -6.56 -6.68
C TRP A 490 14.25 -6.01 -8.06
N LEU A 491 13.72 -4.78 -8.09
CA LEU A 491 13.45 -4.05 -9.32
C LEU A 491 14.30 -2.78 -9.35
N GLU A 492 14.79 -2.46 -10.54
CA GLU A 492 15.62 -1.30 -10.88
C GLU A 492 14.98 -0.59 -12.08
N GLY A 493 15.27 0.69 -12.28
CA GLY A 493 14.78 1.44 -13.43
C GLY A 493 13.26 1.61 -13.49
N VAL A 494 12.55 1.40 -12.38
CA VAL A 494 11.07 1.32 -12.38
C VAL A 494 10.40 2.69 -12.60
N THR A 495 11.06 3.77 -12.21
CA THR A 495 10.76 5.16 -12.56
C THR A 495 11.90 6.01 -12.00
N ALA A 496 11.99 7.27 -12.41
CA ALA A 496 12.75 8.22 -11.64
C ALA A 496 12.07 8.42 -10.26
N THR A 497 12.86 8.42 -9.19
CA THR A 497 12.40 8.40 -7.79
C THR A 497 13.06 9.54 -7.03
N GLU A 498 12.31 10.18 -6.16
CA GLU A 498 12.78 11.14 -5.18
C GLU A 498 12.63 10.56 -3.77
N VAL A 499 13.68 10.66 -2.95
CA VAL A 499 13.71 10.23 -1.55
C VAL A 499 13.95 11.45 -0.67
N ILE A 500 12.99 11.77 0.19
CA ILE A 500 13.06 12.92 1.10
C ILE A 500 13.12 12.43 2.54
N GLY A 501 14.15 12.87 3.27
CA GLY A 501 14.27 12.68 4.71
C GLY A 501 13.79 13.91 5.47
N LEU A 502 12.86 13.72 6.40
CA LEU A 502 12.35 14.76 7.30
C LEU A 502 12.71 14.39 8.74
N ALA A 503 13.66 15.11 9.32
CA ALA A 503 14.08 14.92 10.71
C ALA A 503 13.37 15.93 11.60
N GLN A 504 12.81 15.47 12.72
CA GLN A 504 12.26 16.35 13.74
C GLN A 504 13.38 17.29 14.26
N PRO A 505 13.15 18.61 14.24
CA PRO A 505 14.10 19.55 14.79
C PRO A 505 14.22 19.41 16.31
N GLN A 506 15.43 19.12 16.82
CA GLN A 506 15.69 19.02 18.26
C GLN A 506 16.93 19.84 18.66
N PRO A 507 16.79 20.83 19.56
CA PRO A 507 17.92 21.69 19.95
C PRO A 507 18.95 20.99 20.85
N ASN A 508 18.61 19.87 21.49
CA ASN A 508 19.49 19.12 22.40
C ASN A 508 19.55 17.62 22.05
N ARG A 509 19.79 17.28 20.78
CA ARG A 509 19.86 15.88 20.34
C ARG A 509 21.01 15.17 21.06
N THR A 510 20.69 14.20 21.91
CA THR A 510 21.71 13.41 22.61
C THR A 510 22.44 12.49 21.62
N GLU A 511 23.75 12.32 21.79
CA GLU A 511 24.64 11.52 20.90
C GLU A 511 24.26 10.03 20.76
N LYS A 512 23.21 9.56 21.45
CA LYS A 512 22.82 8.14 21.47
C LYS A 512 22.25 7.63 20.13
N ASN A 513 21.69 8.50 19.31
CA ASN A 513 21.11 8.13 18.01
C ASN A 513 21.80 8.87 16.86
N LEU A 514 22.12 8.15 15.79
CA LEU A 514 22.66 8.76 14.58
C LEU A 514 21.59 9.68 13.96
N PRO A 515 21.91 10.95 13.63
CA PRO A 515 20.98 11.81 12.92
C PRO A 515 20.50 11.18 11.60
N LEU A 516 19.20 11.32 11.28
CA LEU A 516 18.61 10.77 10.05
C LEU A 516 19.40 11.15 8.80
N GLU A 517 19.81 12.42 8.68
CA GLU A 517 20.66 12.89 7.57
C GLU A 517 21.94 12.07 7.43
N LYS A 518 22.63 11.82 8.55
CA LYS A 518 23.86 11.04 8.55
C LYS A 518 23.57 9.58 8.18
N ALA A 519 22.45 9.00 8.61
CA ALA A 519 22.05 7.65 8.22
C ALA A 519 21.78 7.54 6.71
N LEU A 520 21.06 8.51 6.15
CA LEU A 520 20.75 8.56 4.71
C LEU A 520 22.02 8.80 3.88
N ASN A 521 22.89 9.71 4.32
CA ASN A 521 24.18 9.94 3.68
C ASN A 521 25.13 8.74 3.78
N GLU A 522 25.13 7.99 4.88
CA GLU A 522 25.90 6.75 4.98
C GLU A 522 25.33 5.66 4.05
N PHE A 523 24.00 5.56 3.94
CA PHE A 523 23.37 4.57 3.09
C PHE A 523 23.57 4.84 1.58
N TYR A 524 23.40 6.09 1.17
CA TYR A 524 23.43 6.52 -0.24
C TYR A 524 24.75 7.17 -0.69
N GLY A 525 25.57 7.68 0.22
CA GLY A 525 26.62 8.65 -0.07
C GLY A 525 28.05 8.10 -0.19
N GLU A 526 28.29 6.81 0.04
CA GLU A 526 29.58 6.19 -0.30
C GLU A 526 29.59 5.78 -1.78
N GLU A 527 30.72 6.02 -2.46
CA GLU A 527 31.02 5.34 -3.73
C GLU A 527 31.03 3.83 -3.45
N ARG A 528 29.90 3.15 -3.68
CA ARG A 528 29.81 1.69 -3.67
C ARG A 528 30.55 1.10 -4.87
#